data_AF-A0A535AJ44-F1
#
_entry.id   AF-A0A535AJ44-F1
#
_cell.length_a   1.000
_cell.length_b   1.000
_cell.length_c   1.000
_cell.angle_alpha   90.00
_cell.angle_beta   90.00
_cell.angle_gamma   90.00
#
_symmetry.space_group_name_H-M   'P 1'
#
loop_
_entity.id
_entity.type
_entity.pdbx_description
1 polymer ?
#
loop_
_entity_poly.entity_id
_entity_poly.type
_entity_poly.pdbx_seq_one_letter_code
_entity_poly.pdbx_strand_id
1 'polypeptide(L)' 'MTVGMNPALATLDRAVGTWTVTGSHPYLPGRTLRGRVAFDRIEGGAFVRMHSTMDDPEIPEGV' A
#
# COMPACT_ATOMS: atom_id res chain seq x y z
N MET A 1 -2.32 -18.25 -21.85
CA MET A 1 -3.65 -17.95 -21.28
C MET A 1 -3.55 -16.59 -20.61
N THR A 2 -4.25 -15.57 -21.10
CA THR A 2 -4.29 -14.28 -20.40
C THR A 2 -5.20 -14.47 -19.20
N VAL A 3 -4.63 -14.53 -18.00
CA VAL A 3 -5.42 -14.52 -16.76
C VAL A 3 -6.15 -13.18 -16.75
N GLY A 4 -7.47 -13.23 -16.89
CA GLY A 4 -8.32 -12.04 -16.78
C GLY A 4 -8.33 -11.53 -15.34
N MET A 5 -8.53 -10.22 -15.18
CA MET A 5 -8.66 -9.57 -13.87
C MET A 5 -9.61 -10.33 -12.94
N ASN A 6 -9.21 -10.57 -11.69
CA ASN A 6 -10.06 -11.23 -10.70
C ASN A 6 -11.24 -10.30 -10.31
N PRO A 7 -12.49 -10.64 -10.68
CA PRO A 7 -13.63 -9.77 -10.44
C PRO A 7 -13.96 -9.59 -8.96
N ALA A 8 -13.53 -10.52 -8.09
CA ALA A 8 -13.71 -10.39 -6.65
C ALA A 8 -12.92 -9.20 -6.06
N LEU A 9 -11.93 -8.68 -6.78
CA LEU A 9 -11.10 -7.54 -6.37
C LEU A 9 -11.57 -6.21 -6.95
N ALA A 10 -12.74 -6.14 -7.61
CA ALA A 10 -13.25 -4.90 -8.19
C ALA A 10 -13.49 -3.81 -7.13
N THR A 11 -13.87 -4.19 -5.90
CA THR A 11 -14.09 -3.23 -4.80
C THR A 11 -12.80 -2.52 -4.34
N LEU A 12 -11.63 -3.08 -4.68
CA LEU A 12 -10.33 -2.49 -4.38
C LEU A 12 -9.85 -1.52 -5.45
N ASP A 13 -10.54 -1.37 -6.59
CA ASP A 13 -10.14 -0.45 -7.67
C ASP A 13 -9.96 0.98 -7.18
N ARG A 14 -10.78 1.42 -6.23
CA ARG A 14 -10.67 2.75 -5.61
C ARG A 14 -9.40 2.99 -4.81
N ALA A 15 -8.71 1.91 -4.39
CA ALA A 15 -7.49 1.98 -3.60
C ALA A 15 -6.23 1.83 -4.47
N VAL A 16 -6.36 1.26 -5.68
CA VAL A 16 -5.25 1.08 -6.62
C VAL A 16 -4.65 2.45 -6.98
N GLY A 17 -3.32 2.54 -6.90
CA GLY A 17 -2.59 3.78 -7.09
C GLY A 17 -1.60 4.06 -5.97
N THR A 18 -1.06 5.26 -5.97
CA THR A 18 -0.05 5.72 -5.00
C THR A 18 -0.62 6.80 -4.11
N TRP A 19 -0.36 6.66 -2.81
CA TRP A 19 -0.89 7.51 -1.76
C TRP A 19 0.25 8.08 -0.95
N THR A 20 0.19 9.38 -0.63
CA THR A 20 0.98 9.95 0.46
C THR A 20 0.24 9.71 1.76
N VAL A 21 0.94 9.23 2.79
CA VAL A 21 0.35 8.92 4.09
C VAL A 21 0.97 9.76 5.20
N THR A 22 0.15 10.08 6.20
CA THR A 22 0.58 10.68 7.46
C THR A 22 -0.10 9.95 8.60
N GLY A 23 0.65 9.62 9.67
CA GLY A 23 0.12 8.88 10.81
C GLY A 23 0.87 9.15 12.10
N SER A 24 0.39 8.57 13.19
CA SER A 24 1.03 8.55 14.49
C SER A 24 1.12 7.12 15.02
N HIS A 25 2.07 6.85 15.89
CA HIS A 25 2.27 5.52 16.46
C HIS A 25 2.41 5.59 17.99
N PRO A 26 1.71 4.74 18.76
CA PRO A 26 1.72 4.82 20.23
C PRO A 26 3.11 4.69 20.86
N TYR A 27 3.99 3.88 20.26
CA TYR A 27 5.37 3.72 20.75
C TYR A 27 6.32 4.84 20.29
N LEU A 28 5.86 5.79 19.46
CA LEU A 28 6.62 6.95 19.00
C LEU A 28 5.83 8.23 19.30
N PRO A 29 5.61 8.55 20.59
CA PRO A 29 4.76 9.66 20.99
C PRO A 29 5.31 10.99 20.48
N GLY A 30 4.42 11.86 20.00
CA GLY A 30 4.76 13.19 19.50
C GLY A 30 5.38 13.23 18.10
N ARG A 31 5.59 12.07 17.46
CA ARG A 31 6.13 11.99 16.08
C ARG A 31 4.98 11.83 15.08
N THR A 32 4.96 12.69 14.06
CA THR A 32 4.15 12.49 12.85
C THR A 32 4.96 11.70 11.84
N LEU A 33 4.55 10.46 11.58
CA LEU A 33 5.14 9.62 10.55
C LEU A 33 4.57 10.02 9.19
N ARG A 34 5.43 10.03 8.18
CA ARG A 34 5.09 10.31 6.79
C ARG A 34 5.64 9.23 5.89
N GLY A 35 5.02 9.04 4.75
CA GLY A 35 5.50 8.07 3.78
C GLY A 35 4.58 7.95 2.58
N ARG A 36 4.73 6.83 1.89
CA ARG A 36 3.98 6.49 0.69
C ARG A 36 3.51 5.05 0.74
N VAL A 37 2.30 4.81 0.23
CA VAL A 37 1.77 3.46 0.00
C VAL A 37 1.33 3.33 -1.45
N ALA A 38 1.76 2.26 -2.12
CA ALA A 38 1.32 1.89 -3.46
C ALA A 38 0.49 0.61 -3.40
N PHE A 39 -0.64 0.61 -4.10
CA PHE A 39 -1.47 -0.58 -4.34
C PHE A 39 -1.43 -0.90 -5.83
N ASP A 40 -0.79 -2.01 -6.19
CA ASP A 40 -0.58 -2.44 -7.58
C ASP A 40 -1.30 -3.77 -7.87
N ARG A 41 -1.83 -3.90 -9.08
CA ARG A 41 -2.29 -5.20 -9.59
C ARG A 41 -1.09 -6.01 -10.06
N ILE A 42 -0.98 -7.24 -9.60
CA ILE A 42 0.08 -8.17 -10.01
C ILE A 42 -0.52 -9.47 -10.54
N GLU A 43 0.29 -10.27 -11.24
CA GLU A 43 -0.11 -11.57 -11.80
C GLU A 43 -1.38 -11.49 -12.65
N GLY A 44 -1.43 -10.52 -13.58
CA GLY A 44 -2.59 -10.30 -14.45
C GLY A 44 -3.83 -9.77 -13.72
N GLY A 45 -3.69 -9.33 -12.46
CA GLY A 45 -4.80 -8.85 -11.64
C GLY A 45 -5.43 -9.93 -10.75
N ALA A 46 -4.73 -11.05 -10.54
CA ALA A 46 -5.13 -12.06 -9.57
C ALA A 46 -5.02 -11.54 -8.12
N PHE A 47 -4.07 -10.62 -7.87
CA PHE A 47 -3.82 -10.01 -6.56
C PHE A 47 -3.68 -8.48 -6.65
N VAL A 48 -3.87 -7.82 -5.51
CA VAL A 48 -3.45 -6.44 -5.27
C VAL A 48 -2.35 -6.48 -4.20
N ARG A 49 -1.15 -6.02 -4.56
CA ARG A 49 -0.02 -5.90 -3.64
C ARG A 49 -0.05 -4.51 -3.01
N MET A 50 0.13 -4.45 -1.69
CA MET A 50 0.41 -3.21 -0.97
C MET A 50 1.92 -3.10 -0.76
N HIS A 51 2.51 -1.98 -1.11
CA HIS A 51 3.91 -1.67 -0.79
C HIS A 51 3.97 -0.33 -0.06
N SER A 52 4.55 -0.31 1.13
CA SER A 52 4.67 0.89 1.97
C SER A 52 6.12 1.25 2.23
N THR A 53 6.45 2.52 2.01
CA THR A 53 7.75 3.12 2.33
C THR A 53 7.51 4.30 3.27
N MET A 54 8.34 4.44 4.30
CA MET A 54 8.23 5.48 5.31
C MET A 54 9.44 6.40 5.23
N ASP A 55 9.23 7.71 5.42
CA ASP A 55 10.31 8.70 5.35
C ASP A 55 11.28 8.58 6.54
N ASP A 56 10.78 8.02 7.65
CA ASP A 56 11.56 7.78 8.86
C ASP A 56 12.29 6.43 8.75
N PRO A 57 13.63 6.40 8.75
CA PRO A 57 14.42 5.17 8.55
C PRO A 57 14.30 4.16 9.70
N GLU A 58 13.76 4.57 10.85
CA GLU A 58 13.48 3.66 11.96
C GLU A 58 12.25 2.77 11.67
N ILE A 59 11.39 3.19 10.74
CA ILE A 59 10.17 2.46 10.38
C ILE A 59 10.46 1.56 9.18
N PRO A 60 10.20 0.24 9.27
CA PRO A 60 10.46 -0.67 8.17
C PRO A 60 9.52 -0.42 6.99
N GLU A 61 10.00 -0.74 5.80
CA GLU A 61 9.17 -0.90 4.62
C GLU A 61 8.32 -2.18 4.72
N GLY A 62 7.17 -2.17 4.06
CA GLY A 62 6.23 -3.31 4.06
C GLY A 62 5.86 -3.70 2.63
N VAL A 63 5.81 -5.00 2.36
CA VAL A 63 5.38 -5.61 1.07
C VAL A 63 4.54 -6.85 1.32
#